data_AF-A0A9D5P323-F1
#
_entry.id   AF-A0A9D5P323-F1
#
_cell.length_a   1.000
_cell.length_b   1.000
_cell.length_c   1.000
_cell.angle_alpha   90.00
_cell.angle_beta   90.00
_cell.angle_gamma   90.00
#
_symmetry.space_group_name_H-M   'P 1'
#
loop_
_entity.id
_entity.type
_entity.pdbx_description
1 polymer ?
#
loop_
_entity_poly.entity_id
_entity_poly.type
_entity_poly.pdbx_seq_one_letter_code
_entity_poly.pdbx_strand_id
1 'polypeptide(L)' 'MDNKSKVLETMKKAGEPLNAGKIAELSGLDRKEVDKAMKELKEEGAIVSPVRCKWAPAN' A
#
# COMPACT_ATOMS: atom_id res chain seq x y z
N MET A 1 -3.23 9.30 -13.06
CA MET A 1 -2.54 7.99 -13.03
C MET A 1 -2.23 7.75 -11.57
N ASP A 2 -3.22 7.23 -10.84
CA ASP A 2 -3.25 7.35 -9.38
C ASP A 2 -2.80 6.03 -8.77
N ASN A 3 -1.48 5.87 -8.75
CA ASN A 3 -0.80 4.73 -8.13
C ASN A 3 -1.23 4.58 -6.68
N LYS A 4 -1.51 5.69 -5.98
CA LYS A 4 -2.12 5.71 -4.65
C LYS A 4 -3.44 4.96 -4.61
N SER A 5 -4.39 5.27 -5.50
CA SER A 5 -5.69 4.60 -5.55
C SER A 5 -5.54 3.10 -5.80
N LYS A 6 -4.62 2.71 -6.70
CA LYS A 6 -4.36 1.31 -6.99
C LYS A 6 -3.77 0.56 -5.80
N VAL A 7 -2.78 1.15 -5.12
CA VAL A 7 -2.20 0.62 -3.87
C VAL A 7 -3.29 0.49 -2.80
N LEU A 8 -4.12 1.51 -2.63
CA LEU A 8 -5.15 1.57 -1.60
C LEU A 8 -6.29 0.57 -1.89
N GLU A 9 -6.71 0.40 -3.14
CA GLU A 9 -7.64 -0.65 -3.55
C GLU A 9 -7.07 -2.05 -3.35
N THR A 10 -5.82 -2.29 -3.74
CA THR A 10 -5.14 -3.57 -3.52
C THR A 10 -5.07 -3.92 -2.04
N MET A 11 -4.73 -2.95 -1.21
CA MET A 11 -4.68 -3.10 0.26
C MET A 11 -6.07 -3.34 0.86
N LYS A 12 -7.10 -2.59 0.42
CA LYS A 12 -8.49 -2.80 0.85
C LYS A 12 -9.04 -4.15 0.41
N LYS A 13 -8.77 -4.58 -0.82
CA LYS A 13 -9.16 -5.91 -1.34
C LYS A 13 -8.51 -7.04 -0.57
N ALA A 14 -7.25 -6.86 -0.17
CA ALA A 14 -6.57 -7.86 0.62
C ALA A 14 -7.13 -7.97 2.04
N GLY A 15 -7.66 -6.87 2.61
CA GLY A 15 -8.25 -6.87 3.95
C GLY A 15 -7.28 -7.27 5.07
N GLU A 16 -6.00 -7.39 4.73
CA GLU A 16 -4.95 -7.95 5.58
C GLU A 16 -3.67 -7.12 5.43
N PRO A 17 -2.77 -7.14 6.43
CA PRO A 17 -1.50 -6.44 6.36
C PRO A 17 -0.61 -7.04 5.25
N LEU A 18 -0.40 -6.29 4.17
CA LEU A 18 0.41 -6.69 3.01
C LEU A 18 1.80 -6.08 3.03
N ASN A 19 2.80 -6.79 2.53
CA ASN A 19 4.14 -6.22 2.36
C ASN A 19 4.24 -5.42 1.04
N ALA A 20 5.23 -4.52 0.96
CA ALA A 20 5.46 -3.68 -0.22
C ALA A 20 5.63 -4.48 -1.53
N GLY A 21 6.24 -5.67 -1.46
CA GLY A 21 6.45 -6.53 -2.62
C GLY A 21 5.14 -7.12 -3.14
N LYS A 22 4.28 -7.59 -2.23
CA LYS A 22 2.97 -8.15 -2.53
C LYS A 22 2.03 -7.08 -3.06
N ILE A 23 2.11 -5.87 -2.53
CA ILE A 23 1.37 -4.71 -3.07
C ILE A 23 1.83 -4.46 -4.50
N ALA A 24 3.14 -4.38 -4.77
CA ALA A 24 3.68 -4.20 -6.13
C ALA A 24 3.24 -5.29 -7.11
N GLU A 25 3.28 -6.56 -6.69
CA GLU A 25 2.79 -7.69 -7.52
C GLU A 25 1.28 -7.60 -7.78
N LEU A 26 0.47 -7.33 -6.74
CA LEU A 26 -0.99 -7.29 -6.86
C LEU A 26 -1.50 -6.04 -7.59
N SER A 27 -0.86 -4.90 -7.37
CA SER A 27 -1.19 -3.64 -8.02
C SER A 27 -0.62 -3.56 -9.43
N GLY A 28 0.34 -4.43 -9.77
CA GLY A 28 1.11 -4.38 -11.01
C GLY A 28 1.92 -3.09 -11.15
N LEU A 29 2.34 -2.52 -10.02
CA LEU A 29 3.11 -1.27 -9.97
C LEU A 29 4.57 -1.57 -9.69
N ASP A 30 5.43 -0.70 -10.20
CA ASP A 30 6.84 -0.74 -9.88
C ASP A 30 7.06 -0.53 -8.38
N ARG A 31 8.08 -1.20 -7.84
CA ARG A 31 8.42 -1.07 -6.41
C ARG A 31 8.70 0.38 -6.00
N LYS A 32 9.24 1.19 -6.93
CA LYS A 32 9.42 2.65 -6.76
C LYS A 32 8.09 3.40 -6.65
N GLU A 33 7.12 3.05 -7.49
CA GLU A 33 5.80 3.67 -7.51
C GLU A 33 5.02 3.31 -6.23
N VAL A 34 5.10 2.04 -5.81
CA VAL A 34 4.50 1.57 -4.56
C VAL A 34 5.16 2.23 -3.35
N ASP A 35 6.48 2.35 -3.31
CA ASP A 35 7.18 3.01 -2.20
C ASP A 35 6.78 4.48 -2.10
N LYS A 36 6.75 5.19 -3.24
CA LYS A 36 6.30 6.58 -3.30
C LYS A 36 4.85 6.75 -2.85
N ALA A 37 3.95 5.94 -3.41
CA ALA A 37 2.54 5.95 -3.04
C ALA A 37 2.33 5.59 -1.56
N MET A 38 3.01 4.56 -1.05
CA MET A 38 2.93 4.20 0.36
C MET A 38 3.49 5.27 1.27
N LYS A 39 4.56 5.96 0.88
CA LYS A 39 5.12 7.06 1.66
C LYS A 39 4.12 8.20 1.79
N GLU A 40 3.50 8.60 0.69
CA GLU A 40 2.45 9.62 0.69
C GLU A 40 1.21 9.16 1.48
N LEU A 41 0.73 7.93 1.27
CA LEU A 41 -0.43 7.39 1.99
C LEU A 41 -0.16 7.23 3.49
N LYS A 42 1.09 6.95 3.88
CA LYS A 42 1.51 6.88 5.28
C LYS A 42 1.55 8.28 5.90
N GLU A 43 2.05 9.28 5.16
CA GLU A 43 2.03 10.68 5.60
C GLU A 43 0.59 11.21 5.74
N GLU A 44 -0.31 10.83 4.84
CA GLU A 44 -1.74 11.13 4.92
C GLU A 44 -2.47 10.32 6.01
N GLY A 45 -1.82 9.34 6.64
CA GLY A 45 -2.44 8.48 7.65
C GLY A 45 -3.47 7.48 7.09
N ALA A 46 -3.52 7.30 5.77
CA ALA A 46 -4.43 6.38 5.09
C ALA A 46 -3.95 4.91 5.13
N ILE A 47 -2.68 4.66 5.45
CA ILE A 47 -2.14 3.31 5.71
C ILE A 47 -1.36 3.27 7.02
N VAL A 48 -1.47 2.16 7.74
CA VAL A 48 -0.74 1.90 8.99
C VAL A 48 0.09 0.63 8.84
N SER A 49 1.22 0.57 9.56
CA SER A 49 2.04 -0.65 9.63
C SER A 49 1.88 -1.30 11.00
N PRO A 50 0.87 -2.16 11.20
CA PRO A 50 0.62 -2.78 12.51
C PRO A 50 1.67 -3.83 12.86
N VAL A 51 2.31 -4.42 11.84
CA VAL A 51 3.37 -5.42 11.98
C VAL A 51 4.54 -5.01 11.09
N ARG A 52 5.78 -5.24 11.55
CA ARG A 52 6.99 -4.92 10.79
C ARG A 52 6.90 -5.49 9.36
N CYS A 53 7.11 -4.63 8.37
CA CYS A 53 7.02 -4.95 6.93
C CYS A 53 5.62 -5.32 6.40
N LYS A 54 4.55 -5.13 7.18
CA LYS A 54 3.18 -5.27 6.70
C LYS A 54 2.43 -3.96 6.83
N TRP A 55 1.71 -3.60 5.78
CA TRP A 55 0.98 -2.36 5.61
C TRP A 55 -0.49 -2.69 5.41
N ALA A 56 -1.34 -2.03 6.18
CA ALA A 56 -2.79 -2.18 6.13
C ALA A 56 -3.42 -0.80 5.89
N PRO A 57 -4.58 -0.74 5.23
CA PRO A 57 -5.33 0.52 5.15
C PRO A 57 -5.74 0.93 6.57
N ALA A 58 -5.54 2.21 6.90
CA ALA A 58 -6.13 2.80 8.10
C ALA A 58 -7.64 2.87 7.87
N ASN A 59 -8.41 2.14 8.69
CA ASN A 59 -9.86 2.31 8.80
C ASN A 59 -10.16 3.44 9.78
#